data_AF-A0A969NBX6-F1
#
_entry.id   AF-A0A969NBX6-F1
#
_cell.length_a   1.000
_cell.length_b   1.000
_cell.length_c   1.000
_cell.angle_alpha   90.00
_cell.angle_beta   90.00
_cell.angle_gamma   90.00
#
_symmetry.space_group_name_H-M   'P 1'
#
loop_
_entity.id
_entity.type
_entity.pdbx_description
1 polymer ?
#
loop_
_entity_poly.entity_id
_entity_poly.type
_entity_poly.pdbx_seq_one_letter_code
_entity_poly.pdbx_strand_id
1 'polypeptide(L)'
;MTSLSSIINLTLICCATARRAASASLPSCCEPSEPRQKTVLPGFIDAHCHFTGYGLDKYKCRLFGTASFEEVLERIKEYDKTNKYTWIYGRGWDQNDWEVKEFPTNEKLDEAFPDKPVILTRVDGHALIANSEALKRAGITVESKIEGGKFLKKDGKLTGVLVDNAEELMMAAVPKPDIRFKTRALLEAQKACFAVGLTTVDDAGLSKEVVQVIDELQKADTLKMRIYAMLNPSQANLEHFVKKGAYKTDF
;
A
#
# COMPACT_ATOMS: atom_id res chain seq x y z
N MET A 1 -31.30 -20.59 -3.73
CA MET A 1 -30.16 -19.67 -3.58
C MET A 1 -30.65 -18.44 -2.86
N THR A 2 -30.65 -18.45 -1.53
CA THR A 2 -31.03 -17.31 -0.70
C THR A 2 -29.75 -16.64 -0.23
N SER A 3 -29.55 -15.38 -0.64
CA SER A 3 -28.37 -14.61 -0.25
C SER A 3 -28.54 -14.16 1.21
N LEU A 4 -27.67 -14.64 2.08
CA LEU A 4 -27.55 -14.16 3.46
C LEU A 4 -26.73 -12.87 3.43
N SER A 5 -27.39 -11.76 3.11
CA SER A 5 -26.83 -10.42 3.13
C SER A 5 -27.62 -9.57 4.11
N SER A 6 -27.36 -9.78 5.40
CA SER A 6 -27.75 -8.88 6.49
C SER A 6 -27.08 -9.30 7.80
N ILE A 7 -25.76 -9.11 7.88
CA ILE A 7 -25.09 -9.03 9.19
C ILE A 7 -24.91 -7.54 9.46
N ILE A 8 -25.92 -6.94 10.07
CA ILE A 8 -25.96 -5.54 10.48
C ILE A 8 -25.40 -5.48 11.92
N ASN A 9 -24.29 -4.78 12.12
CA ASN A 9 -23.66 -4.45 13.41
C ASN A 9 -23.58 -5.58 14.46
N LEU A 10 -22.52 -6.40 14.42
CA LEU A 10 -22.18 -7.30 15.53
C LEU A 10 -21.66 -6.50 16.73
N THR A 11 -22.53 -6.30 17.72
CA THR A 11 -22.12 -5.94 19.08
C THR A 11 -22.17 -7.20 19.94
N LEU A 12 -21.14 -7.47 20.74
CA LEU A 12 -21.19 -8.58 21.70
C LEU A 12 -22.17 -8.21 22.82
N ILE A 13 -23.37 -8.80 22.80
CA ILE A 13 -24.44 -8.54 23.77
C ILE A 13 -24.26 -9.39 25.04
N CYS A 14 -23.69 -10.60 24.93
CA CYS A 14 -23.54 -11.52 26.04
C CYS A 14 -22.32 -12.44 25.84
N CYS A 15 -21.50 -12.60 26.88
CA CYS A 15 -20.47 -13.63 26.98
C CYS A 15 -20.82 -14.56 28.14
N ALA A 16 -21.16 -15.82 27.84
CA ALA A 16 -21.67 -16.75 28.83
C ALA A 16 -21.38 -18.21 28.42
N THR A 17 -21.72 -19.16 29.30
CA THR A 17 -21.74 -20.58 28.93
C THR A 17 -22.77 -20.83 27.82
N ALA A 18 -22.56 -21.86 26.99
CA ALA A 18 -23.44 -22.17 25.86
C ALA A 18 -24.93 -22.26 26.26
N ARG A 19 -25.25 -22.85 27.41
CA ARG A 19 -26.62 -22.93 27.94
C ARG A 19 -27.20 -21.56 28.31
N ARG A 20 -26.41 -20.68 28.93
CA ARG A 20 -26.86 -19.33 29.31
C ARG A 20 -26.98 -18.40 28.11
N ALA A 21 -26.11 -18.56 27.11
CA ALA A 21 -26.21 -17.84 25.85
C ALA A 21 -27.47 -18.24 25.06
N ALA A 22 -27.81 -19.54 25.04
CA ALA A 22 -29.02 -20.04 24.38
C ALA A 22 -30.33 -19.63 25.10
N SER A 23 -30.27 -19.41 26.42
CA SER A 23 -31.42 -18.96 27.22
C SER A 23 -31.53 -17.43 27.33
N ALA A 24 -30.57 -16.67 26.78
CA ALA A 24 -30.64 -15.22 26.79
C ALA A 24 -31.74 -14.74 25.83
N SER A 25 -32.51 -13.72 26.22
CA SER A 25 -33.46 -13.06 25.33
C SER A 25 -32.69 -12.33 24.22
N LEU A 26 -32.45 -13.01 23.11
CA LEU A 26 -31.78 -12.45 21.95
C LEU A 26 -32.79 -11.62 21.14
N PRO A 27 -32.35 -10.52 20.50
CA PRO A 27 -33.15 -9.82 19.50
C PRO A 27 -33.65 -10.79 18.42
N SER A 28 -34.83 -10.53 17.84
CA SER A 28 -35.47 -11.49 16.90
C SER A 28 -34.68 -11.73 15.61
N CYS A 29 -33.58 -11.01 15.39
CA CYS A 29 -32.69 -11.14 14.23
C CYS A 29 -31.48 -12.06 14.48
N CYS A 30 -31.31 -12.62 15.68
CA CYS A 30 -30.21 -13.54 15.97
C CYS A 30 -30.59 -14.97 15.60
N GLU A 31 -30.06 -15.49 14.48
CA GLU A 31 -30.17 -16.91 14.17
C GLU A 31 -29.13 -17.73 14.95
N PRO A 32 -29.52 -18.81 15.65
CA PRO A 32 -28.58 -19.69 16.31
C PRO A 32 -27.71 -20.42 15.27
N SER A 33 -26.40 -20.21 15.30
CA SER A 33 -25.46 -21.08 14.60
C SER A 33 -24.98 -22.20 15.52
N GLU A 34 -25.10 -23.46 15.08
CA GLU A 34 -24.61 -24.62 15.83
C GLU A 34 -23.14 -24.44 16.26
N PRO A 35 -22.79 -24.74 17.53
CA PRO A 35 -21.41 -24.68 18.00
C PRO A 35 -20.62 -25.79 17.32
N ARG A 36 -19.90 -25.46 16.25
CA ARG A 36 -18.73 -26.27 15.86
C ARG A 36 -17.80 -26.23 17.07
N GLN A 37 -17.29 -27.38 17.55
CA GLN A 37 -16.27 -27.48 18.61
C GLN A 37 -14.97 -26.78 18.16
N LYS A 38 -15.00 -25.46 18.10
CA LYS A 38 -13.98 -24.59 17.54
C LYS A 38 -13.87 -23.38 18.45
N THR A 39 -12.63 -22.95 18.67
CA THR A 39 -12.35 -21.72 19.41
C THR A 39 -12.74 -20.51 18.57
N VAL A 40 -13.51 -19.61 19.16
CA VAL A 40 -13.80 -18.29 18.58
C VAL A 40 -12.93 -17.28 19.30
N LEU A 41 -12.17 -16.49 18.54
CA LEU A 41 -11.32 -15.41 19.05
C LEU A 41 -11.80 -14.08 18.45
N PRO A 42 -11.57 -12.95 19.13
CA PRO A 42 -11.69 -11.64 18.50
C PRO A 42 -10.83 -11.57 17.24
N GLY A 43 -11.30 -10.85 16.23
CA GLY A 43 -10.46 -10.55 15.06
C GLY A 43 -9.27 -9.69 15.47
N PHE A 44 -8.14 -9.88 14.77
CA PHE A 44 -6.94 -9.09 15.04
C PHE A 44 -7.15 -7.63 14.67
N ILE A 45 -6.41 -6.78 15.40
CA ILE A 45 -6.35 -5.32 15.22
C ILE A 45 -4.88 -4.98 15.06
N ASP A 46 -4.53 -4.36 13.93
CA ASP A 46 -3.20 -3.79 13.72
C ASP A 46 -3.21 -2.32 14.12
N ALA A 47 -2.56 -2.00 15.24
CA ALA A 47 -2.58 -0.68 15.86
C ALA A 47 -1.70 0.36 15.17
N HIS A 48 -0.88 -0.04 14.18
CA HIS A 48 -0.15 0.90 13.34
C HIS A 48 0.32 0.23 12.05
N CYS A 49 -0.32 0.55 10.94
CA CYS A 49 0.08 0.04 9.64
C CYS A 49 -0.10 1.08 8.53
N HIS A 50 0.25 0.67 7.31
CA HIS A 50 -0.04 1.42 6.10
C HIS A 50 -0.92 0.57 5.19
N PHE A 51 -2.17 0.34 5.58
CA PHE A 51 -3.12 -0.52 4.86
C PHE A 51 -3.35 -0.06 3.41
N THR A 52 -3.53 1.24 3.21
CA THR A 52 -3.62 1.82 1.86
C THR A 52 -2.33 1.57 1.08
N GLY A 53 -1.17 1.81 1.69
CA GLY A 53 0.14 1.56 1.08
C GLY A 53 0.34 0.08 0.71
N TYR A 54 -0.03 -0.83 1.60
CA TYR A 54 0.00 -2.28 1.39
C TYR A 54 -0.84 -2.70 0.17
N GLY A 55 -2.05 -2.12 0.01
CA GLY A 55 -2.89 -2.37 -1.16
C GLY A 55 -2.25 -1.87 -2.46
N LEU A 56 -1.66 -0.67 -2.44
CA LEU A 56 -1.01 -0.08 -3.62
C LEU A 56 0.27 -0.83 -4.00
N ASP A 57 1.02 -1.33 -3.01
CA ASP A 57 2.27 -2.07 -3.20
C ASP A 57 2.06 -3.41 -3.92
N LYS A 58 0.86 -3.99 -3.91
CA LYS A 58 0.55 -5.22 -4.67
C LYS A 58 0.67 -5.06 -6.19
N TYR A 59 0.71 -3.83 -6.68
CA TYR A 59 0.91 -3.51 -8.10
C TYR A 59 2.34 -3.08 -8.42
N LYS A 60 3.28 -3.30 -7.49
CA LYS A 60 4.71 -3.15 -7.73
C LYS A 60 5.31 -4.52 -7.96
N CYS A 61 6.31 -4.60 -8.83
CA CYS A 61 7.15 -5.76 -8.98
C CYS A 61 7.88 -6.03 -7.65
N ARG A 62 7.75 -7.26 -7.14
CA ARG A 62 8.35 -7.67 -5.86
C ARG A 62 9.81 -8.08 -6.07
N LEU A 63 10.73 -7.31 -5.53
CA LEU A 63 12.18 -7.48 -5.70
C LEU A 63 12.91 -7.99 -4.46
N PHE A 64 12.18 -8.30 -3.38
CA PHE A 64 12.76 -8.86 -2.15
C PHE A 64 13.46 -10.19 -2.42
N GLY A 65 14.66 -10.35 -1.85
CA GLY A 65 15.45 -11.58 -1.94
C GLY A 65 16.00 -11.87 -3.33
N THR A 66 16.21 -10.86 -4.17
CA THR A 66 17.06 -10.99 -5.36
C THR A 66 18.52 -11.09 -4.92
N ALA A 67 19.32 -11.96 -5.56
CA ALA A 67 20.73 -12.16 -5.29
C ALA A 67 21.68 -11.33 -6.18
N SER A 68 21.16 -10.67 -7.21
CA SER A 68 21.91 -9.72 -8.04
C SER A 68 21.00 -8.71 -8.76
N PHE A 69 21.61 -7.70 -9.38
CA PHE A 69 20.88 -6.75 -10.21
C PHE A 69 20.36 -7.38 -11.52
N GLU A 70 21.03 -8.42 -12.02
CA GLU A 70 20.55 -9.20 -13.17
C GLU A 70 19.22 -9.90 -12.83
N GLU A 71 19.10 -10.46 -11.63
CA GLU A 71 17.85 -11.06 -11.19
C GLU A 71 16.73 -10.02 -11.02
N VAL A 72 17.08 -8.81 -10.56
CA VAL A 72 16.14 -7.67 -10.56
C VAL A 72 15.64 -7.40 -11.98
N LEU A 73 16.53 -7.34 -12.98
CA LEU A 73 16.17 -7.12 -14.39
C LEU A 73 15.27 -8.23 -14.94
N GLU A 74 15.56 -9.49 -14.63
CA GLU A 74 14.73 -10.62 -15.03
C GLU A 74 13.32 -10.53 -14.45
N ARG A 75 13.20 -10.26 -13.15
CA ARG A 75 11.90 -10.14 -12.47
C ARG A 75 11.08 -8.98 -13.03
N ILE A 76 11.68 -7.82 -13.30
CA ILE A 76 10.93 -6.70 -13.89
C ILE A 76 10.55 -6.95 -15.35
N LYS A 77 11.37 -7.66 -16.13
CA LYS A 77 11.02 -8.08 -17.50
C LYS A 77 9.84 -9.05 -17.50
N GLU A 78 9.80 -10.00 -16.57
CA GLU A 78 8.67 -10.92 -16.42
C GLU A 78 7.41 -10.18 -15.97
N TYR A 79 7.53 -9.32 -14.94
CA TYR A 79 6.45 -8.48 -14.47
C TYR A 79 5.86 -7.63 -15.61
N ASP A 80 6.71 -7.07 -16.47
CA ASP A 80 6.27 -6.14 -17.51
C ASP A 80 5.40 -6.80 -18.59
N LYS A 81 5.54 -8.11 -18.82
CA LYS A 81 4.70 -8.87 -19.78
C LYS A 81 3.20 -8.75 -19.48
N THR A 82 2.85 -8.54 -18.21
CA THR A 82 1.45 -8.40 -17.76
C THR A 82 1.11 -7.01 -17.23
N ASN A 83 2.11 -6.13 -17.18
CA ASN A 83 1.97 -4.77 -16.67
C ASN A 83 1.22 -3.88 -17.67
N LYS A 84 0.03 -3.42 -17.27
CA LYS A 84 -0.79 -2.51 -18.09
C LYS A 84 -0.50 -1.03 -17.83
N TYR A 85 0.41 -0.72 -16.91
CA TYR A 85 0.74 0.66 -16.57
C TYR A 85 1.85 1.21 -17.46
N THR A 86 1.86 2.53 -17.62
CA THR A 86 2.85 3.26 -18.40
C THR A 86 4.23 3.28 -17.75
N TRP A 87 4.30 3.02 -16.45
CA TRP A 87 5.52 2.93 -15.66
C TRP A 87 5.71 1.52 -15.13
N ILE A 88 6.97 1.14 -14.92
CA ILE A 88 7.33 -0.03 -14.12
C ILE A 88 7.71 0.45 -12.73
N TYR A 89 7.00 -0.06 -11.72
CA TYR A 89 7.33 0.15 -10.32
C TYR A 89 7.82 -1.16 -9.73
N GLY A 90 8.94 -1.12 -9.02
CA GLY A 90 9.44 -2.24 -8.24
C GLY A 90 9.77 -1.82 -6.81
N ARG A 91 9.75 -2.76 -5.88
CA ARG A 91 10.18 -2.53 -4.50
C ARG A 91 10.89 -3.74 -3.92
N GLY A 92 11.94 -3.49 -3.14
CA GLY A 92 12.50 -4.45 -2.20
C GLY A 92 13.85 -5.01 -2.58
N TRP A 93 14.51 -4.48 -3.60
CA TRP A 93 15.89 -4.88 -3.90
C TRP A 93 16.81 -4.41 -2.76
N ASP A 94 17.83 -5.20 -2.46
CA ASP A 94 18.88 -4.86 -1.50
C ASP A 94 20.23 -5.35 -2.01
N GLN A 95 21.12 -4.42 -2.34
CA GLN A 95 22.47 -4.74 -2.79
C GLN A 95 23.32 -5.39 -1.69
N ASN A 96 22.93 -5.30 -0.42
CA ASN A 96 23.65 -5.99 0.67
C ASN A 96 23.49 -7.52 0.59
N ASP A 97 22.43 -8.00 -0.05
CA ASP A 97 22.19 -9.43 -0.29
C ASP A 97 23.01 -9.96 -1.48
N TRP A 98 23.65 -9.08 -2.25
CA TRP A 98 24.35 -9.41 -3.49
C TRP A 98 25.84 -9.61 -3.25
N GLU A 99 26.49 -10.33 -4.16
CA GLU A 99 27.95 -10.45 -4.18
C GLU A 99 28.61 -9.07 -4.40
N VAL A 100 28.06 -8.28 -5.33
CA VAL A 100 28.46 -6.88 -5.55
C VAL A 100 27.58 -5.97 -4.71
N LYS A 101 28.16 -5.39 -3.65
CA LYS A 101 27.46 -4.55 -2.67
C LYS A 101 27.37 -3.07 -3.04
N GLU A 102 27.93 -2.70 -4.19
CA GLU A 102 27.81 -1.35 -4.71
C GLU A 102 26.41 -1.11 -5.25
N PHE A 103 25.98 0.15 -5.25
CA PHE A 103 24.75 0.52 -5.92
C PHE A 103 24.84 0.25 -7.43
N PRO A 104 23.78 -0.29 -8.06
CA PRO A 104 23.76 -0.49 -9.50
C PRO A 104 23.70 0.84 -10.26
N THR A 105 24.03 0.78 -11.56
CA THR A 105 23.80 1.86 -12.53
C THR A 105 22.54 1.56 -13.36
N ASN A 106 21.92 2.60 -13.89
CA ASN A 106 20.71 2.50 -14.69
C ASN A 106 20.95 2.07 -16.15
N GLU A 107 22.20 1.86 -16.56
CA GLU A 107 22.58 1.48 -17.93
C GLU A 107 21.84 0.22 -18.42
N LYS A 108 21.75 -0.81 -17.57
CA LYS A 108 21.01 -2.04 -17.93
C LYS A 108 19.49 -1.84 -17.93
N LEU A 109 18.98 -0.88 -17.17
CA LEU A 109 17.56 -0.50 -17.23
C LEU A 109 17.27 0.27 -18.53
N ASP A 110 18.18 1.13 -18.95
CA ASP A 110 18.08 1.88 -20.21
C ASP A 110 18.10 0.95 -21.42
N GLU A 111 18.96 -0.07 -21.40
CA GLU A 111 19.00 -1.10 -22.45
C GLU A 111 17.71 -1.92 -22.50
N ALA A 112 17.19 -2.34 -21.33
CA ALA A 112 16.01 -3.18 -21.25
C ALA A 112 14.69 -2.42 -21.50
N PHE A 113 14.63 -1.14 -21.13
CA PHE A 113 13.42 -0.31 -21.15
C PHE A 113 13.73 1.12 -21.65
N PRO A 114 14.07 1.29 -22.94
CA PRO A 114 14.50 2.59 -23.47
C PRO A 114 13.40 3.66 -23.42
N ASP A 115 12.15 3.28 -23.68
CA ASP A 115 11.02 4.22 -23.78
C ASP A 115 10.01 4.10 -22.62
N LYS A 116 10.23 3.13 -21.72
CA LYS A 116 9.33 2.86 -20.59
C LYS A 116 10.00 3.30 -19.29
N PRO A 117 9.43 4.26 -18.54
CA PRO A 117 10.05 4.73 -17.31
C PRO A 117 9.97 3.64 -16.22
N VAL A 118 11.11 3.44 -15.55
CA VAL A 118 11.28 2.43 -14.50
C VAL A 118 11.74 3.11 -13.22
N ILE A 119 11.09 2.79 -12.10
CA ILE A 119 11.50 3.18 -10.75
C ILE A 119 11.47 1.95 -9.86
N LEU A 120 12.61 1.63 -9.25
CA LEU A 120 12.74 0.50 -8.33
C LEU A 120 13.20 1.03 -6.97
N THR A 121 12.34 0.95 -5.95
CA THR A 121 12.66 1.37 -4.58
C THR A 121 13.40 0.27 -3.84
N ARG A 122 14.44 0.66 -3.11
CA ARG A 122 15.22 -0.22 -2.23
C ARG A 122 14.37 -0.76 -1.08
N VAL A 123 14.84 -1.82 -0.43
CA VAL A 123 14.17 -2.45 0.73
C VAL A 123 13.84 -1.49 1.86
N ASP A 124 14.71 -0.51 2.15
CA ASP A 124 14.58 0.43 3.27
C ASP A 124 13.74 1.66 2.93
N GLY A 125 13.46 1.91 1.64
CA GLY A 125 12.73 3.11 1.21
C GLY A 125 13.53 4.42 1.34
N HIS A 126 14.87 4.33 1.43
CA HIS A 126 15.78 5.49 1.47
C HIS A 126 16.66 5.60 0.21
N ALA A 127 16.47 4.68 -0.74
CA ALA A 127 16.99 4.85 -2.07
C ALA A 127 16.03 4.28 -3.12
N LEU A 128 16.13 4.80 -4.34
CA LEU A 128 15.57 4.19 -5.52
C LEU A 128 16.56 4.25 -6.69
N ILE A 129 16.38 3.36 -7.66
CA ILE A 129 17.04 3.47 -8.97
C ILE A 129 16.00 3.74 -10.05
N ALA A 130 16.28 4.73 -10.89
CA ALA A 130 15.45 5.15 -12.01
C ALA A 130 16.22 5.09 -13.33
N ASN A 131 15.55 4.66 -14.40
CA ASN A 131 16.13 4.71 -15.75
C ASN A 131 16.12 6.14 -16.32
N SER A 132 16.87 6.36 -17.40
CA SER A 132 17.02 7.67 -18.03
C SER A 132 15.70 8.26 -18.50
N GLU A 133 14.76 7.44 -18.97
CA GLU A 133 13.42 7.91 -19.34
C GLU A 133 12.61 8.39 -18.13
N ALA A 134 12.68 7.71 -16.98
CA ALA A 134 12.07 8.19 -15.74
C ALA A 134 12.69 9.51 -15.27
N LEU A 135 14.02 9.62 -15.24
CA LEU A 135 14.73 10.85 -14.86
C LEU A 135 14.36 12.02 -15.77
N LYS A 136 14.27 11.78 -17.09
CA LYS A 136 13.85 12.77 -18.09
C LYS A 136 12.43 13.27 -17.82
N ARG A 137 11.48 12.38 -17.56
CA ARG A 137 10.09 12.76 -17.18
C ARG A 137 10.03 13.55 -15.88
N ALA A 138 10.99 13.33 -14.99
CA ALA A 138 11.13 14.07 -13.74
C ALA A 138 11.81 15.43 -13.89
N GLY A 139 12.42 15.72 -15.04
CA GLY A 139 13.29 16.89 -15.21
C GLY A 139 14.54 16.83 -14.33
N ILE A 140 14.97 15.63 -13.91
CA ILE A 140 16.19 15.44 -13.11
C ILE A 140 17.39 15.42 -14.05
N THR A 141 18.38 16.25 -13.73
CA THR A 141 19.60 16.47 -14.53
C THR A 141 20.84 16.28 -13.66
N VAL A 142 22.03 16.29 -14.27
CA VAL A 142 23.28 16.22 -13.50
C VAL A 142 23.49 17.46 -12.63
N GLU A 143 22.81 18.57 -12.93
CA GLU A 143 22.84 19.82 -12.17
C GLU A 143 21.86 19.83 -11.00
N SER A 144 20.91 18.89 -10.95
CA SER A 144 19.89 18.81 -9.89
C SER A 144 20.52 18.70 -8.50
N LYS A 145 19.96 19.47 -7.56
CA LYS A 145 20.36 19.51 -6.15
C LYS A 145 19.11 19.58 -5.29
N ILE A 146 19.19 18.96 -4.12
CA ILE A 146 18.15 19.02 -3.09
C ILE A 146 18.83 18.96 -1.72
N GLU A 147 18.25 19.65 -0.74
CA GLU A 147 18.71 19.56 0.64
C GLU A 147 18.27 18.20 1.24
N GLY A 148 19.15 17.54 1.99
CA GLY A 148 18.84 16.26 2.64
C GLY A 148 18.69 15.07 1.68
N GLY A 149 19.20 15.16 0.45
CA GLY A 149 19.17 14.06 -0.52
C GLY A 149 20.32 14.10 -1.51
N LYS A 150 20.53 13.01 -2.25
CA LYS A 150 21.63 12.88 -3.22
C LYS A 150 21.19 12.25 -4.54
N PHE A 151 21.68 12.84 -5.63
CA PHE A 151 21.68 12.27 -6.97
C PHE A 151 23.06 11.63 -7.19
N LEU A 152 23.15 10.30 -7.17
CA LEU A 152 24.45 9.63 -7.31
C LEU A 152 24.98 9.78 -8.73
N LYS A 153 26.29 9.98 -8.84
CA LYS A 153 27.00 10.24 -10.09
C LYS A 153 28.23 9.37 -10.19
N LYS A 154 28.51 8.93 -11.42
CA LYS A 154 29.74 8.23 -11.80
C LYS A 154 30.22 8.82 -13.11
N ASP A 155 31.49 9.22 -13.16
CA ASP A 155 32.12 9.82 -14.35
C ASP A 155 31.34 11.00 -14.96
N GLY A 156 30.77 11.85 -14.08
CA GLY A 156 29.99 13.02 -14.49
C GLY A 156 28.56 12.75 -14.96
N LYS A 157 28.11 11.49 -14.97
CA LYS A 157 26.75 11.09 -15.35
C LYS A 157 25.93 10.64 -14.15
N LEU A 158 24.61 10.81 -14.21
CA LEU A 158 23.70 10.23 -13.22
C LEU A 158 23.76 8.70 -13.31
N THR A 159 23.89 8.03 -12.17
CA THR A 159 23.79 6.55 -12.12
C THR A 159 22.34 6.06 -12.11
N GLY A 160 21.39 7.00 -11.96
CA GLY A 160 19.97 6.73 -11.73
C GLY A 160 19.60 6.47 -10.28
N VAL A 161 20.57 6.37 -9.37
CA VAL A 161 20.31 6.17 -7.95
C VAL A 161 20.06 7.50 -7.25
N LEU A 162 18.90 7.59 -6.60
CA LEU A 162 18.44 8.74 -5.80
C LEU A 162 18.33 8.30 -4.35
N VAL A 163 18.80 9.13 -3.43
CA VAL A 163 18.85 8.83 -1.99
C VAL A 163 18.14 9.92 -1.18
N ASP A 164 17.38 9.49 -0.18
CA ASP A 164 16.60 10.33 0.74
C ASP A 164 15.70 11.33 -0.01
N ASN A 165 15.78 12.63 0.30
CA ASN A 165 14.88 13.64 -0.27
C ASN A 165 14.94 13.73 -1.80
N ALA A 166 16.00 13.21 -2.45
CA ALA A 166 16.06 13.15 -3.92
C ALA A 166 14.97 12.27 -4.53
N GLU A 167 14.47 11.28 -3.78
CA GLU A 167 13.33 10.46 -4.19
C GLU A 167 12.05 11.29 -4.37
N GLU A 168 11.87 12.35 -3.59
CA GLU A 168 10.66 13.19 -3.65
C GLU A 168 10.48 13.84 -5.03
N LEU A 169 11.56 14.35 -5.64
CA LEU A 169 11.51 14.93 -6.98
C LEU A 169 11.10 13.89 -8.03
N MET A 170 11.59 12.66 -7.88
CA MET A 170 11.23 11.57 -8.78
C MET A 170 9.76 11.18 -8.60
N MET A 171 9.33 11.01 -7.35
CA MET A 171 7.95 10.62 -7.03
C MET A 171 6.94 11.72 -7.39
N ALA A 172 7.33 12.99 -7.47
CA ALA A 172 6.47 14.07 -7.95
C ALA A 172 6.10 13.94 -9.43
N ALA A 173 6.96 13.32 -10.25
CA ALA A 173 6.71 13.09 -11.68
C ALA A 173 5.87 11.84 -11.95
N VAL A 174 5.73 10.96 -10.95
CA VAL A 174 4.94 9.74 -11.04
C VAL A 174 3.45 10.09 -11.08
N PRO A 175 2.69 9.60 -12.08
CA PRO A 175 1.24 9.77 -12.11
C PRO A 175 0.59 9.24 -10.83
N LYS A 176 -0.19 10.09 -10.15
CA LYS A 176 -0.93 9.68 -8.97
C LYS A 176 -1.95 8.60 -9.35
N PRO A 177 -2.11 7.53 -8.54
CA PRO A 177 -3.11 6.51 -8.82
C PRO A 177 -4.51 7.09 -8.90
N ASP A 178 -5.27 6.68 -9.92
CA ASP A 178 -6.67 7.08 -10.08
C ASP A 178 -7.56 6.42 -9.00
N ILE A 179 -8.79 6.92 -8.87
CA ILE A 179 -9.76 6.44 -7.89
C ILE A 179 -10.08 4.94 -8.05
N ARG A 180 -10.12 4.45 -9.29
CA ARG A 180 -10.45 3.05 -9.60
C ARG A 180 -9.34 2.12 -9.14
N PHE A 181 -8.08 2.52 -9.35
CA PHE A 181 -6.93 1.79 -8.88
C PHE A 181 -6.88 1.74 -7.35
N LYS A 182 -7.07 2.89 -6.67
CA LYS A 182 -7.14 2.95 -5.20
C LYS A 182 -8.25 2.04 -4.65
N THR A 183 -9.43 2.09 -5.27
CA THR A 183 -10.56 1.22 -4.91
C THR A 183 -10.16 -0.25 -5.00
N ARG A 184 -9.65 -0.69 -6.16
CA ARG A 184 -9.24 -2.08 -6.35
C ARG A 184 -8.15 -2.49 -5.35
N ALA A 185 -7.18 -1.61 -5.08
CA ALA A 185 -6.12 -1.83 -4.11
C ALA A 185 -6.65 -2.08 -2.69
N LEU A 186 -7.56 -1.23 -2.21
CA LEU A 186 -8.19 -1.38 -0.88
C LEU A 186 -9.03 -2.66 -0.79
N LEU A 187 -9.79 -2.98 -1.84
CA LEU A 187 -10.64 -4.18 -1.89
C LEU A 187 -9.83 -5.48 -1.91
N GLU A 188 -8.68 -5.51 -2.58
CA GLU A 188 -7.76 -6.66 -2.54
C GLU A 188 -6.97 -6.73 -1.23
N ALA A 189 -6.60 -5.59 -0.65
CA ALA A 189 -5.95 -5.53 0.65
C ALA A 189 -6.83 -6.11 1.75
N GLN A 190 -8.11 -5.72 1.83
CA GLN A 190 -9.00 -6.27 2.86
C GLN A 190 -9.17 -7.79 2.76
N LYS A 191 -9.22 -8.36 1.54
CA LYS A 191 -9.33 -9.81 1.34
C LYS A 191 -8.12 -10.53 1.95
N ALA A 192 -6.93 -10.00 1.71
CA ALA A 192 -5.69 -10.55 2.25
C ALA A 192 -5.66 -10.45 3.79
N CYS A 193 -6.10 -9.32 4.36
CA CYS A 193 -6.19 -9.14 5.82
C CYS A 193 -7.21 -10.10 6.45
N PHE A 194 -8.40 -10.24 5.88
CA PHE A 194 -9.42 -11.15 6.40
C PHE A 194 -8.99 -12.62 6.33
N ALA A 195 -8.24 -13.02 5.30
CA ALA A 195 -7.71 -14.38 5.18
C ALA A 195 -6.79 -14.78 6.36
N VAL A 196 -6.20 -13.80 7.06
CA VAL A 196 -5.35 -14.01 8.24
C VAL A 196 -6.02 -13.59 9.55
N GLY A 197 -7.32 -13.28 9.52
CA GLY A 197 -8.09 -12.85 10.69
C GLY A 197 -7.87 -11.41 11.12
N LEU A 198 -7.18 -10.58 10.33
CA LEU A 198 -7.03 -9.14 10.57
C LEU A 198 -8.28 -8.41 10.11
N THR A 199 -8.95 -7.74 11.06
CA THR A 199 -10.31 -7.18 10.85
C THR A 199 -10.42 -5.69 11.14
N THR A 200 -9.42 -5.10 11.80
CA THR A 200 -9.32 -3.67 12.05
C THR A 200 -7.88 -3.22 11.82
N VAL A 201 -7.70 -2.03 11.26
CA VAL A 201 -6.38 -1.43 11.03
C VAL A 201 -6.39 0.04 11.41
N ASP A 202 -5.27 0.50 11.96
CA ASP A 202 -4.99 1.90 12.17
C ASP A 202 -4.06 2.34 11.03
N ASP A 203 -4.63 2.96 9.99
CA ASP A 203 -3.94 3.25 8.72
C ASP A 203 -3.28 4.64 8.76
N ALA A 204 -1.95 4.65 8.71
CA ALA A 204 -1.10 5.82 8.91
C ALA A 204 -0.79 6.60 7.64
N GLY A 205 -0.85 7.93 7.75
CA GLY A 205 -0.36 8.87 6.75
C GLY A 205 -1.38 9.21 5.66
N LEU A 206 -2.67 9.07 5.94
CA LEU A 206 -3.70 9.24 4.92
C LEU A 206 -3.91 10.69 4.52
N SER A 207 -4.07 10.91 3.20
CA SER A 207 -4.51 12.19 2.65
C SER A 207 -6.04 12.28 2.66
N LYS A 208 -6.56 13.51 2.56
CA LYS A 208 -8.00 13.76 2.51
C LYS A 208 -8.69 12.96 1.42
N GLU A 209 -8.09 12.92 0.24
CA GLU A 209 -8.65 12.21 -0.91
C GLU A 209 -8.80 10.72 -0.59
N VAL A 210 -7.80 10.10 0.05
CA VAL A 210 -7.85 8.67 0.42
C VAL A 210 -8.94 8.40 1.46
N VAL A 211 -9.04 9.24 2.49
CA VAL A 211 -10.10 9.11 3.50
C VAL A 211 -11.49 9.20 2.87
N GLN A 212 -11.67 10.10 1.89
CA GLN A 212 -12.93 10.21 1.15
C GLN A 212 -13.23 8.95 0.33
N VAL A 213 -12.22 8.33 -0.31
CA VAL A 213 -12.41 7.03 -0.99
C VAL A 213 -12.87 5.95 -0.01
N ILE A 214 -12.21 5.87 1.15
CA ILE A 214 -12.54 4.87 2.18
C ILE A 214 -13.99 5.06 2.64
N ASP A 215 -14.38 6.29 2.95
CA ASP A 215 -15.74 6.65 3.38
C ASP A 215 -16.79 6.31 2.32
N GLU A 216 -16.54 6.66 1.04
CA GLU A 216 -17.43 6.30 -0.07
C GLU A 216 -17.59 4.78 -0.22
N LEU A 217 -16.50 4.02 -0.12
CA LEU A 217 -16.55 2.56 -0.24
C LEU A 217 -17.23 1.88 0.96
N GLN A 218 -17.07 2.42 2.17
CA GLN A 218 -17.77 1.96 3.36
C GLN A 218 -19.27 2.28 3.30
N LYS A 219 -19.65 3.49 2.86
CA LYS A 219 -21.05 3.87 2.60
C LYS A 219 -21.72 3.02 1.53
N ALA A 220 -20.95 2.64 0.50
CA ALA A 220 -21.39 1.72 -0.54
C ALA A 220 -21.39 0.24 -0.09
N ASP A 221 -21.03 -0.04 1.16
CA ASP A 221 -20.97 -1.38 1.75
C ASP A 221 -20.00 -2.34 1.03
N THR A 222 -18.98 -1.80 0.36
CA THR A 222 -18.00 -2.59 -0.43
C THR A 222 -16.67 -2.79 0.29
N LEU A 223 -16.21 -1.79 1.05
CA LEU A 223 -15.06 -1.91 1.93
C LEU A 223 -15.53 -2.26 3.33
N LYS A 224 -15.15 -3.45 3.81
CA LYS A 224 -15.56 -4.02 5.10
C LYS A 224 -14.50 -3.91 6.18
N MET A 225 -13.30 -3.46 5.83
CA MET A 225 -12.22 -3.25 6.79
C MET A 225 -12.61 -2.09 7.71
N ARG A 226 -12.49 -2.30 9.03
CA ARG A 226 -12.62 -1.22 10.01
C ARG A 226 -11.30 -0.46 10.03
N ILE A 227 -11.37 0.86 9.85
CA ILE A 227 -10.18 1.69 9.65
C ILE A 227 -10.22 2.85 10.62
N TYR A 228 -9.21 2.93 11.48
CA TYR A 228 -8.87 4.16 12.18
C TYR A 228 -7.91 4.97 11.30
N ALA A 229 -8.39 6.06 10.70
CA ALA A 229 -7.61 6.85 9.76
C ALA A 229 -6.70 7.86 10.50
N MET A 230 -5.38 7.61 10.46
CA MET A 230 -4.38 8.54 10.97
C MET A 230 -3.91 9.47 9.84
N LEU A 231 -4.31 10.74 9.94
CA LEU A 231 -4.10 11.74 8.90
C LEU A 231 -2.64 12.19 8.81
N ASN A 232 -2.14 12.41 7.60
CA ASN A 232 -0.90 13.16 7.43
C ASN A 232 -1.11 14.67 7.74
N PRO A 233 -0.07 15.40 8.16
CA PRO A 233 -0.18 16.81 8.57
C PRO A 233 -0.25 17.78 7.38
N SER A 234 -1.09 17.48 6.38
CA SER A 234 -1.31 18.37 5.23
C SER A 234 -2.33 19.46 5.52
N GLN A 235 -2.18 20.62 4.89
CA GLN A 235 -3.12 21.73 5.00
C GLN A 235 -4.58 21.30 4.69
N ALA A 236 -4.74 20.47 3.65
CA ALA A 236 -6.05 19.94 3.27
C ALA A 236 -6.70 19.08 4.36
N ASN A 237 -5.92 18.26 5.08
CA ASN A 237 -6.42 17.48 6.22
C ASN A 237 -6.77 18.37 7.41
N LEU A 238 -5.91 19.34 7.73
CA LEU A 238 -6.13 20.27 8.83
C LEU A 238 -7.43 21.06 8.62
N GLU A 239 -7.66 21.56 7.41
CA GLU A 239 -8.86 22.32 7.07
C GLU A 239 -10.13 21.46 7.02
N HIS A 240 -10.02 20.23 6.51
CA HIS A 240 -11.19 19.40 6.30
C HIS A 240 -11.64 18.64 7.54
N PHE A 241 -10.70 18.01 8.26
CA PHE A 241 -11.02 17.12 9.39
C PHE A 241 -10.74 17.78 10.72
N VAL A 242 -9.54 18.37 10.92
CA VAL A 242 -9.15 18.86 12.25
C VAL A 242 -10.01 20.05 12.69
N LYS A 243 -10.24 21.02 11.79
CA LYS A 243 -11.09 22.18 12.11
C LYS A 243 -12.56 21.84 12.32
N LYS A 244 -13.05 20.72 11.78
CA LYS A 244 -14.45 20.30 11.88
C LYS A 244 -14.74 19.34 13.03
N GLY A 245 -13.70 18.88 13.74
CA GLY A 245 -13.79 17.89 14.81
C GLY A 245 -13.67 16.46 14.33
N ALA A 246 -13.65 15.52 15.27
CA ALA A 246 -13.46 14.10 14.97
C ALA A 246 -14.51 13.60 13.96
N TYR A 247 -14.05 12.99 12.88
CA TYR A 247 -14.89 12.37 11.88
C TYR A 247 -15.07 10.90 12.20
N LYS A 248 -16.32 10.48 12.46
CA LYS A 248 -16.67 9.10 12.77
C LYS A 248 -17.83 8.67 11.88
N THR A 249 -17.68 7.53 11.24
CA THR A 249 -18.73 6.86 10.46
C THR A 249 -19.38 5.74 11.29
N ASP A 250 -20.46 5.15 10.79
CA ASP A 250 -21.12 4.01 11.43
C ASP A 250 -20.36 2.67 11.27
N PHE A 251 -19.15 2.72 10.68
CA PHE A 251 -18.34 1.56 10.32
C PHE A 251 -17.32 1.17 11.41
#